data_AF-A0A7S6ZX56-F1
#
_entry.id   AF-A0A7S6ZX56-F1
#
_cell.length_a   1.000
_cell.length_b   1.000
_cell.length_c   1.000
_cell.angle_alpha   90.00
_cell.angle_beta   90.00
_cell.angle_gamma   90.00
#
_symmetry.space_group_name_H-M   'P 1'
#
loop_
_entity.id
_entity.type
_entity.pdbx_description
1 polymer ?
#
loop_
_entity_poly.entity_id
_entity_poly.type
_entity_poly.pdbx_seq_one_letter_code
_entity_poly.pdbx_strand_id
1 'polypeptide(L)'
;MNSKSMCLVAAIAAATLVGCSGSEPDHRGAETALPARKVTPSPASSYVVPPAGTKTLIKQIGARRDETGGIVIEGVALLPPGTKIGIDRYSQTGRIEAQAKATVGPDGGFTSEPFSNLGQPIAAGSNRIGISSYFNRAWQSEAVIAVVGDGGKNLPSEALSPDDSEFPDASRHLQEERQVDFPPAPEDVVAISKVKGAKLLVQGQGKSAEPIGEVVQIFSKSPGFTPLRWSAAKSGSKWIVTLDAQEPAGRRQAQWEYDPASGKVRYLDPLAKILSWVPAD
;
A
#
# COMPACT_ATOMS: atom_id res chain seq x y z
N MET A 1 19.35 -24.06 -41.83
CA MET A 1 20.10 -25.11 -41.09
C MET A 1 21.43 -24.53 -40.68
N ASN A 2 21.64 -24.29 -39.39
CA ASN A 2 22.93 -24.28 -38.69
C ASN A 2 22.65 -24.01 -37.21
N SER A 3 22.35 -25.10 -36.51
CA SER A 3 22.31 -25.17 -35.05
C SER A 3 23.74 -25.12 -34.53
N LYS A 4 24.03 -24.20 -33.61
CA LYS A 4 25.21 -24.31 -32.74
C LYS A 4 24.77 -24.17 -31.30
N SER A 5 24.69 -25.35 -30.67
CA SER A 5 24.55 -25.60 -29.25
C SER A 5 25.60 -24.83 -28.44
N MET A 6 25.16 -24.18 -27.37
CA MET A 6 26.02 -23.71 -26.28
C MET A 6 26.02 -24.78 -25.18
N CYS A 7 27.21 -25.31 -24.88
CA CYS A 7 27.47 -26.23 -23.78
C CYS A 7 27.37 -25.50 -22.43
N LEU A 8 26.57 -26.03 -21.52
CA LEU A 8 26.60 -25.70 -20.09
C LEU A 8 27.30 -26.85 -19.36
N VAL A 9 28.44 -26.56 -18.73
CA VAL A 9 29.19 -27.50 -17.88
C VAL A 9 28.67 -27.36 -16.46
N ALA A 10 28.03 -28.42 -15.95
CA ALA A 10 27.65 -28.55 -14.54
C ALA A 10 28.68 -29.44 -13.83
N ALA A 11 29.27 -28.93 -12.75
CA ALA A 11 30.11 -29.71 -11.85
C ALA A 11 29.31 -30.07 -10.59
N ILE A 12 29.15 -31.38 -10.38
CA ILE A 12 28.55 -32.00 -9.21
C ILE A 12 29.67 -32.33 -8.22
N ALA A 13 29.50 -31.97 -6.95
CA ALA A 13 30.26 -32.57 -5.86
C ALA A 13 29.30 -32.94 -4.72
N ALA A 14 29.17 -34.24 -4.49
CA ALA A 14 28.52 -34.83 -3.33
C ALA A 14 29.60 -35.26 -2.33
N ALA A 15 29.35 -35.05 -1.04
CA ALA A 15 30.01 -35.78 0.04
C ALA A 15 29.03 -35.99 1.21
N THR A 16 29.00 -37.22 1.68
CA THR A 16 28.09 -37.81 2.66
C THR A 16 28.69 -37.87 4.07
N LEU A 17 27.80 -37.71 5.08
CA LEU A 17 27.67 -38.42 6.37
C LEU A 17 28.84 -38.43 7.41
N VAL A 18 28.52 -38.09 8.67
CA VAL A 18 28.37 -39.01 9.84
C VAL A 18 28.42 -38.21 11.17
N GLY A 19 27.34 -38.32 11.98
CA GLY A 19 27.36 -38.92 13.32
C GLY A 19 27.68 -38.11 14.61
N CYS A 20 26.90 -38.46 15.65
CA CYS A 20 27.07 -38.30 17.11
C CYS A 20 26.63 -36.95 17.74
N SER A 21 25.53 -36.89 18.51
CA SER A 21 25.27 -37.44 19.86
C SER A 21 25.84 -36.56 20.98
N GLY A 22 24.95 -36.06 21.86
CA GLY A 22 25.32 -35.61 23.21
C GLY A 22 24.64 -34.33 23.72
N SER A 23 23.65 -34.54 24.59
CA SER A 23 23.47 -33.83 25.88
C SER A 23 22.87 -32.42 25.92
N GLU A 24 21.63 -32.34 26.41
CA GLU A 24 21.07 -31.20 27.15
C GLU A 24 21.95 -30.84 28.37
N PRO A 25 21.94 -29.55 28.76
CA PRO A 25 21.36 -29.28 30.07
C PRO A 25 20.35 -28.13 30.07
N ASP A 26 19.34 -28.40 30.87
CA ASP A 26 18.25 -27.57 31.36
C ASP A 26 18.79 -26.33 32.11
N HIS A 27 18.49 -25.13 31.63
CA HIS A 27 18.57 -23.91 32.43
C HIS A 27 17.28 -23.09 32.28
N ARG A 28 16.40 -23.29 33.25
CA ARG A 28 15.33 -22.37 33.64
C ARG A 28 15.85 -20.94 33.76
N GLY A 29 15.57 -20.12 32.75
CA GLY A 29 15.47 -18.68 32.87
C GLY A 29 14.00 -18.31 33.03
N ALA A 30 13.60 -17.92 34.24
CA ALA A 30 12.26 -17.45 34.56
C ALA A 30 12.02 -16.10 33.89
N GLU A 31 11.47 -16.11 32.67
CA GLU A 31 10.87 -14.92 32.08
C GLU A 31 9.47 -14.77 32.66
N THR A 32 9.28 -13.71 33.44
CA THR A 32 8.00 -13.36 34.06
C THR A 32 7.06 -12.91 32.95
N ALA A 33 6.38 -13.87 32.32
CA ALA A 33 5.30 -13.61 31.40
C ALA A 33 4.18 -12.89 32.16
N LEU A 34 4.06 -11.58 31.89
CA LEU A 34 2.87 -10.81 32.20
C LEU A 34 1.66 -11.60 31.66
N PRO A 35 0.58 -11.81 32.46
CA PRO A 35 -0.51 -12.65 32.02
C PRO A 35 -1.10 -12.06 30.74
N ALA A 36 -1.13 -12.88 29.70
CA ALA A 36 -1.91 -12.65 28.50
C ALA A 36 -3.31 -12.25 28.94
N ARG A 37 -3.63 -10.97 28.75
CA ARG A 37 -4.98 -10.46 28.96
C ARG A 37 -5.84 -11.28 28.02
N LYS A 38 -6.61 -12.23 28.57
CA LYS A 38 -7.76 -12.83 27.88
C LYS A 38 -8.54 -11.63 27.33
N VAL A 39 -8.43 -11.42 26.02
CA VAL A 39 -9.35 -10.53 25.32
C VAL A 39 -10.65 -11.30 25.28
N THR A 40 -11.41 -11.18 26.35
CA THR A 40 -12.82 -11.51 26.34
C THR A 40 -13.41 -10.69 25.20
N PRO A 41 -14.05 -11.31 24.19
CA PRO A 41 -14.75 -10.54 23.17
C PRO A 41 -15.79 -9.68 23.89
N SER A 42 -15.61 -8.36 23.83
CA SER A 42 -16.63 -7.41 24.24
C SER A 42 -17.88 -7.74 23.42
N PRO A 43 -19.07 -7.86 24.04
CA PRO A 43 -20.30 -8.13 23.31
C PRO A 43 -20.49 -7.03 22.26
N ALA A 44 -21.08 -7.40 21.11
CA ALA A 44 -21.42 -6.52 20.01
C ALA A 44 -21.80 -5.12 20.52
N SER A 45 -21.03 -4.12 20.11
CA SER A 45 -21.12 -2.73 20.59
C SER A 45 -22.58 -2.28 20.58
N SER A 46 -23.03 -1.64 21.67
CA SER A 46 -24.30 -0.93 21.74
C SER A 46 -24.27 0.29 20.82
N TYR A 47 -24.27 0.06 19.50
CA TYR A 47 -24.40 1.12 18.53
C TYR A 47 -25.72 1.85 18.79
N VAL A 48 -25.62 3.17 18.94
CA VAL A 48 -26.77 4.05 19.09
C VAL A 48 -26.89 4.83 17.81
N VAL A 49 -28.07 4.73 17.20
CA VAL A 49 -28.42 5.52 16.02
C VAL A 49 -28.27 7.01 16.36
N PRO A 50 -27.54 7.80 15.56
CA PRO A 50 -27.41 9.23 15.79
C PRO A 50 -28.77 9.93 15.80
N PRO A 51 -28.96 10.97 16.63
CA PRO A 51 -30.24 11.65 16.74
C PRO A 51 -30.64 12.34 15.42
N ALA A 52 -31.94 12.57 15.25
CA ALA A 52 -32.46 13.37 14.14
C ALA A 52 -31.78 14.75 14.08
N GLY A 53 -31.61 15.28 12.87
CA GLY A 53 -30.87 16.54 12.63
C GLY A 53 -29.34 16.41 12.64
N THR A 54 -28.80 15.21 12.86
CA THR A 54 -27.36 14.94 12.63
C THR A 54 -27.05 15.17 11.14
N LYS A 55 -26.11 16.08 10.85
CA LYS A 55 -25.77 16.50 9.48
C LYS A 55 -24.65 15.68 8.82
N THR A 56 -23.92 14.88 9.58
CA THR A 56 -22.80 14.07 9.08
C THR A 56 -22.68 12.79 9.89
N LEU A 57 -22.43 11.69 9.20
CA LEU A 57 -22.11 10.41 9.82
C LEU A 57 -20.59 10.18 9.91
N ILE A 58 -19.78 11.13 9.43
CA ILE A 58 -18.32 11.10 9.51
C ILE A 58 -17.87 12.19 10.48
N LYS A 59 -17.60 11.76 11.71
CA LYS A 59 -17.21 12.67 12.80
C LYS A 59 -15.81 13.24 12.60
N GLN A 60 -14.89 12.39 12.12
CA GLN A 60 -13.49 12.74 11.92
C GLN A 60 -12.95 12.02 10.69
N ILE A 61 -12.04 12.68 9.98
CA ILE A 61 -11.25 12.10 8.90
C ILE A 61 -9.85 12.71 8.92
N GLY A 62 -8.85 11.89 8.61
CA GLY A 62 -7.46 12.27 8.44
C GLY A 62 -6.76 11.35 7.45
N ALA A 63 -5.49 11.66 7.20
CA ALA A 63 -4.62 10.84 6.37
C ALA A 63 -3.26 10.67 7.03
N ARG A 64 -2.68 9.48 6.84
CA ARG A 64 -1.30 9.18 7.22
C ARG A 64 -0.59 8.43 6.11
N ARG A 65 0.74 8.35 6.21
CA ARG A 65 1.55 7.47 5.37
C ARG A 65 1.65 6.09 6.04
N ASP A 66 1.69 5.05 5.24
CA ASP A 66 2.23 3.75 5.67
C ASP A 66 3.75 3.69 5.45
N GLU A 67 4.35 2.54 5.78
CA GLU A 67 5.78 2.29 5.64
C GLU A 67 6.28 2.31 4.18
N THR A 68 5.37 2.15 3.22
CA THR A 68 5.67 2.23 1.78
C THR A 68 5.51 3.64 1.21
N GLY A 69 5.01 4.57 2.04
CA GLY A 69 4.62 5.92 1.66
C GLY A 69 3.27 6.01 0.94
N GLY A 70 2.48 4.93 0.94
CA GLY A 70 1.08 4.94 0.52
C GLY A 70 0.24 5.81 1.45
N ILE A 71 -0.82 6.43 0.91
CA ILE A 71 -1.74 7.24 1.72
C ILE A 71 -2.86 6.36 2.25
N VAL A 72 -2.97 6.29 3.58
CA VAL A 72 -4.06 5.63 4.28
C VAL A 72 -5.01 6.70 4.82
N ILE A 73 -6.30 6.53 4.55
CA ILE A 73 -7.37 7.36 5.10
C ILE A 73 -7.88 6.70 6.37
N GLU A 74 -8.00 7.49 7.43
CA GLU A 74 -8.51 7.04 8.72
C GLU A 74 -9.53 8.03 9.27
N GLY A 75 -10.41 7.56 10.14
CA GLY A 75 -11.45 8.42 10.67
C GLY A 75 -12.35 7.73 11.66
N VAL A 76 -13.39 8.45 12.08
CA VAL A 76 -14.43 7.96 12.98
C VAL A 76 -15.78 8.21 12.34
N ALA A 77 -16.56 7.14 12.17
CA ALA A 77 -17.91 7.17 11.66
C ALA A 77 -18.93 6.90 12.78
N LEU A 78 -20.07 7.57 12.71
CA LEU A 78 -21.24 7.33 13.54
C LEU A 78 -22.12 6.24 12.88
N LEU A 79 -21.51 5.11 12.56
CA LEU A 79 -22.11 3.96 11.87
C LEU A 79 -21.85 2.69 12.68
N PRO A 80 -22.70 1.65 12.57
CA PRO A 80 -22.48 0.42 13.32
C PRO A 80 -21.22 -0.31 12.83
N PRO A 81 -20.57 -1.10 13.70
CA PRO A 81 -19.44 -1.91 13.29
C PRO A 81 -19.79 -2.88 12.17
N GLY A 82 -18.83 -3.13 11.29
CA GLY A 82 -19.03 -3.94 10.09
C GLY A 82 -19.62 -3.17 8.91
N THR A 83 -19.99 -1.89 9.08
CA THR A 83 -20.44 -1.06 7.96
C THR A 83 -19.30 -0.89 6.96
N LYS A 84 -19.54 -1.27 5.70
CA LYS A 84 -18.61 -1.03 4.60
C LYS A 84 -18.65 0.42 4.17
N ILE A 85 -17.48 0.97 3.86
CA ILE A 85 -17.28 2.33 3.38
C ILE A 85 -16.40 2.28 2.12
N GLY A 86 -16.85 2.97 1.07
CA GLY A 86 -16.04 3.30 -0.10
C GLY A 86 -15.34 4.63 0.12
N ILE A 87 -14.07 4.71 -0.29
CA ILE A 87 -13.26 5.93 -0.14
C ILE A 87 -12.64 6.24 -1.49
N ASP A 88 -13.00 7.38 -2.05
CA ASP A 88 -12.52 7.84 -3.36
C ASP A 88 -11.61 9.05 -3.18
N ARG A 89 -10.50 9.08 -3.94
CA ARG A 89 -9.70 10.29 -4.10
C ARG A 89 -10.01 10.91 -5.45
N TYR A 90 -10.37 12.19 -5.46
CA TYR A 90 -10.69 12.92 -6.68
C TYR A 90 -9.53 13.79 -7.18
N SER A 91 -9.45 13.92 -8.50
CA SER A 91 -8.69 14.97 -9.16
C SER A 91 -9.29 16.34 -8.89
N GLN A 92 -8.55 17.40 -9.23
CA GLN A 92 -9.09 18.77 -9.22
C GLN A 92 -10.29 18.95 -10.17
N THR A 93 -10.38 18.12 -11.22
CA THR A 93 -11.49 18.12 -12.18
C THR A 93 -12.68 17.25 -11.76
N GLY A 94 -12.61 16.63 -10.57
CA GLY A 94 -13.68 15.79 -10.01
C GLY A 94 -13.70 14.35 -10.53
N ARG A 95 -12.67 13.90 -11.26
CA ARG A 95 -12.54 12.49 -11.67
C ARG A 95 -11.97 11.67 -10.53
N ILE A 96 -12.42 10.43 -10.36
CA ILE A 96 -11.82 9.50 -9.40
C ILE A 96 -10.43 9.11 -9.90
N GLU A 97 -9.40 9.36 -9.08
CA GLU A 97 -8.01 9.00 -9.34
C GLU A 97 -7.59 7.73 -8.59
N ALA A 98 -8.20 7.45 -7.45
CA ALA A 98 -7.95 6.24 -6.67
C ALA A 98 -9.17 5.87 -5.84
N GLN A 99 -9.31 4.57 -5.54
CA GLN A 99 -10.37 4.03 -4.70
C GLN A 99 -9.76 3.12 -3.64
N ALA A 100 -10.34 3.14 -2.45
CA ALA A 100 -10.02 2.25 -1.36
C ALA A 100 -11.31 1.83 -0.66
N LYS A 101 -11.22 0.77 0.15
CA LYS A 101 -12.31 0.27 0.97
C LYS A 101 -11.90 0.33 2.43
N ALA A 102 -12.89 0.52 3.30
CA ALA A 102 -12.73 0.42 4.73
C ALA A 102 -13.97 -0.24 5.34
N THR A 103 -13.82 -0.72 6.57
CA THR A 103 -14.91 -1.24 7.39
C THR A 103 -14.88 -0.54 8.73
N VAL A 104 -16.05 -0.16 9.24
CA VAL A 104 -16.17 0.46 10.56
C VAL A 104 -15.90 -0.57 11.67
N GLY A 105 -14.99 -0.23 12.57
CA GLY A 105 -14.62 -1.02 13.73
C GLY A 105 -15.59 -0.87 14.92
N PRO A 106 -15.40 -1.65 15.99
CA PRO A 106 -16.24 -1.62 17.20
C PRO A 106 -16.33 -0.26 17.91
N ASP A 107 -15.31 0.58 17.73
CA ASP A 107 -15.18 1.92 18.29
C ASP A 107 -15.68 3.04 17.34
N GLY A 108 -16.25 2.67 16.20
CA GLY A 108 -16.63 3.59 15.13
C GLY A 108 -15.44 4.03 14.25
N GLY A 109 -14.21 3.62 14.59
CA GLY A 109 -13.03 3.92 13.80
C GLY A 109 -13.03 3.19 12.46
N PHE A 110 -12.43 3.78 11.43
CA PHE A 110 -12.17 3.08 10.17
C PHE A 110 -10.77 3.43 9.64
N THR A 111 -10.21 2.51 8.87
CA THR A 111 -8.91 2.68 8.21
C THR A 111 -8.99 2.03 6.84
N SER A 112 -8.54 2.76 5.82
CA SER A 112 -8.54 2.30 4.44
C SER A 112 -7.32 1.45 4.12
N GLU A 113 -7.40 0.70 3.01
CA GLU A 113 -6.19 0.29 2.30
C GLU A 113 -5.44 1.53 1.76
N PRO A 114 -4.11 1.47 1.59
CA PRO A 114 -3.35 2.60 1.06
C PRO A 114 -3.69 2.86 -0.40
N PHE A 115 -3.89 4.12 -0.77
CA PHE A 115 -3.93 4.50 -2.18
C PHE A 115 -2.58 4.22 -2.85
N SER A 116 -2.61 3.55 -4.00
CA SER A 116 -1.45 3.33 -4.85
C SER A 116 -1.51 4.27 -6.06
N ASN A 117 -0.36 4.81 -6.45
CA ASN A 117 -0.17 5.54 -7.70
C ASN A 117 0.95 4.88 -8.51
N LEU A 118 0.76 3.60 -8.85
CA LEU A 118 1.74 2.78 -9.58
C LEU A 118 3.13 2.79 -8.92
N GLY A 119 3.15 2.73 -7.58
CA GLY A 119 4.40 2.77 -6.80
C GLY A 119 5.07 4.16 -6.70
N GLN A 120 4.45 5.21 -7.24
CA GLN A 120 4.83 6.59 -6.99
C GLN A 120 4.12 7.12 -5.72
N PRO A 121 4.81 7.87 -4.86
CA PRO A 121 4.18 8.49 -3.70
C PRO A 121 3.21 9.56 -4.17
N ILE A 122 1.99 9.52 -3.65
CA ILE A 122 0.99 10.57 -3.87
C ILE A 122 1.51 11.87 -3.24
N ALA A 123 1.31 13.01 -3.90
CA ALA A 123 1.77 14.31 -3.41
C ALA A 123 1.13 14.69 -2.07
N ALA A 124 1.87 15.45 -1.26
CA ALA A 124 1.37 16.03 -0.03
C ALA A 124 0.39 17.19 -0.28
N GLY A 125 -0.31 17.61 0.78
CA GLY A 125 -1.21 18.76 0.75
C GLY A 125 -2.68 18.37 0.65
N SER A 126 -3.52 19.38 0.42
CA SER A 126 -4.97 19.24 0.48
C SER A 126 -5.50 18.41 -0.71
N ASN A 127 -6.20 17.33 -0.40
CA ASN A 127 -6.81 16.42 -1.38
C ASN A 127 -8.30 16.25 -1.11
N ARG A 128 -9.10 16.19 -2.18
CA ARG A 128 -10.55 15.95 -2.11
C ARG A 128 -10.83 14.46 -1.99
N ILE A 129 -11.43 14.06 -0.87
CA ILE A 129 -11.77 12.69 -0.53
C ILE A 129 -13.29 12.53 -0.46
N GLY A 130 -13.83 11.54 -1.16
CA GLY A 130 -15.21 11.09 -1.06
C GLY A 130 -15.33 9.90 -0.14
N ILE A 131 -16.39 9.87 0.64
CA ILE A 131 -16.76 8.79 1.54
C ILE A 131 -18.17 8.38 1.17
N SER A 132 -18.34 7.12 0.79
CA SER A 132 -19.62 6.58 0.36
C SER A 132 -20.04 5.37 1.18
N SER A 133 -21.34 5.23 1.41
CA SER A 133 -21.91 4.00 1.95
C SER A 133 -23.33 3.74 1.46
N TYR A 134 -23.55 2.61 0.77
CA TYR A 134 -24.88 2.17 0.32
C TYR A 134 -25.52 1.21 1.31
N PHE A 135 -26.72 1.50 1.79
CA PHE A 135 -27.35 0.72 2.86
C PHE A 135 -28.35 -0.31 2.30
N ASN A 136 -27.88 -1.22 1.44
CA ASN A 136 -28.68 -2.30 0.88
C ASN A 136 -27.99 -3.67 1.05
N ARG A 137 -28.73 -4.75 0.87
CA ARG A 137 -28.23 -6.13 1.03
C ARG A 137 -27.19 -6.55 0.00
N ALA A 138 -27.11 -5.88 -1.14
CA ALA A 138 -26.08 -6.16 -2.14
C ALA A 138 -24.70 -5.69 -1.67
N TRP A 139 -24.66 -4.71 -0.76
CA TRP A 139 -23.42 -4.11 -0.30
C TRP A 139 -23.11 -4.37 1.17
N GLN A 140 -24.10 -4.22 2.06
CA GLN A 140 -23.94 -4.43 3.50
C GLN A 140 -24.36 -5.83 3.95
N SER A 141 -23.86 -6.24 5.12
CA SER A 141 -24.30 -7.47 5.76
C SER A 141 -25.70 -7.31 6.38
N GLU A 142 -26.41 -8.42 6.56
CA GLU A 142 -27.71 -8.43 7.26
C GLU A 142 -27.62 -7.81 8.67
N ALA A 143 -26.49 -7.99 9.38
CA ALA A 143 -26.29 -7.42 10.69
C ALA A 143 -26.29 -5.88 10.67
N VAL A 144 -25.67 -5.26 9.67
CA VAL A 144 -25.67 -3.80 9.48
C VAL A 144 -27.07 -3.35 9.07
N ILE A 145 -27.70 -4.02 8.10
CA ILE A 145 -29.04 -3.69 7.61
C ILE A 145 -30.11 -3.79 8.70
N ALA A 146 -30.01 -4.76 9.60
CA ALA A 146 -30.92 -4.89 10.75
C ALA A 146 -30.91 -3.65 11.66
N VAL A 147 -29.79 -2.92 11.69
CA VAL A 147 -29.58 -1.74 12.53
C VAL A 147 -29.90 -0.44 11.77
N VAL A 148 -29.30 -0.24 10.61
CA VAL A 148 -29.44 1.01 9.82
C VAL A 148 -30.70 1.03 8.96
N GLY A 149 -31.31 -0.12 8.74
CA GLY A 149 -32.45 -0.31 7.85
C GLY A 149 -32.05 -0.30 6.38
N ASP A 150 -32.82 -1.00 5.55
CA ASP A 150 -32.69 -0.94 4.09
C ASP A 150 -32.88 0.51 3.60
N GLY A 151 -32.03 0.94 2.68
CA GLY A 151 -31.93 2.32 2.20
C GLY A 151 -31.48 3.33 3.28
N GLY A 152 -30.97 2.86 4.43
CA GLY A 152 -30.52 3.71 5.53
C GLY A 152 -31.66 4.38 6.29
N LYS A 153 -32.89 3.85 6.19
CA LYS A 153 -34.12 4.47 6.74
C LYS A 153 -34.12 4.74 8.24
N ASN A 154 -33.26 4.08 9.02
CA ASN A 154 -33.14 4.33 10.46
C ASN A 154 -32.08 5.41 10.77
N LEU A 155 -31.28 5.84 9.79
CA LEU A 155 -30.27 6.87 9.95
C LEU A 155 -30.87 8.27 9.74
N PRO A 156 -30.23 9.32 10.29
CA PRO A 156 -30.65 10.70 10.07
C PRO A 156 -30.59 11.06 8.58
N SER A 157 -31.74 11.37 8.01
CA SER A 157 -31.90 11.66 6.57
C SER A 157 -31.06 12.85 6.09
N GLU A 158 -30.77 13.79 6.99
CA GLU A 158 -29.98 15.01 6.73
C GLU A 158 -28.49 14.73 6.51
N ALA A 159 -28.01 13.55 6.92
CA ALA A 159 -26.65 13.10 6.67
C ALA A 159 -26.54 12.19 5.44
N LEU A 160 -27.65 11.94 4.73
CA LEU A 160 -27.71 11.02 3.60
C LEU A 160 -28.13 11.74 2.32
N SER A 161 -27.60 11.27 1.20
CA SER A 161 -28.02 11.69 -0.14
C SER A 161 -29.07 10.72 -0.69
N PRO A 162 -30.12 11.21 -1.37
CA PRO A 162 -31.06 10.33 -2.06
C PRO A 162 -30.38 9.60 -3.22
N ASP A 163 -30.74 8.33 -3.42
CA ASP A 163 -30.29 7.55 -4.58
C ASP A 163 -30.96 8.06 -5.87
N ASP A 164 -32.22 8.47 -5.77
CA ASP A 164 -33.04 9.01 -6.85
C ASP A 164 -33.66 10.35 -6.41
N SER A 165 -33.37 11.42 -7.14
CA SER A 165 -33.90 12.76 -6.84
C SER A 165 -35.41 12.89 -7.08
N GLU A 166 -36.00 12.06 -7.94
CA GLU A 166 -37.44 12.01 -8.18
C GLU A 166 -38.17 11.29 -7.03
N PHE A 167 -37.47 10.33 -6.39
CA PHE A 167 -37.99 9.53 -5.28
C PHE A 167 -37.06 9.59 -4.04
N PRO A 168 -36.87 10.76 -3.42
CA PRO A 168 -35.84 10.97 -2.40
C PRO A 168 -36.06 10.15 -1.10
N ASP A 169 -37.26 9.62 -0.90
CA ASP A 169 -37.62 8.82 0.27
C ASP A 169 -37.55 7.30 0.01
N ALA A 170 -37.29 6.88 -1.24
CA ALA A 170 -37.25 5.46 -1.59
C ALA A 170 -35.98 4.77 -1.10
N SER A 171 -34.82 5.39 -1.28
CA SER A 171 -33.53 4.89 -0.82
C SER A 171 -32.51 6.02 -0.73
N ARG A 172 -31.59 5.91 0.22
CA ARG A 172 -30.54 6.88 0.46
C ARG A 172 -29.20 6.19 0.74
N HIS A 173 -28.13 6.92 0.48
CA HIS A 173 -26.76 6.48 0.77
C HIS A 173 -25.99 7.60 1.48
N LEU A 174 -24.95 7.21 2.20
CA LEU A 174 -23.95 8.18 2.63
C LEU A 174 -23.14 8.57 1.39
N GLN A 175 -23.04 9.88 1.14
CA GLN A 175 -22.09 10.47 0.20
C GLN A 175 -21.62 11.78 0.83
N GLU A 176 -20.37 11.81 1.25
CA GLU A 176 -19.77 12.98 1.89
C GLU A 176 -18.39 13.24 1.30
N GLU A 177 -18.08 14.51 1.07
CA GLU A 177 -16.77 14.92 0.59
C GLU A 177 -16.05 15.82 1.59
N ARG A 178 -14.75 15.60 1.75
CA ARG A 178 -13.89 16.35 2.66
C ARG A 178 -12.58 16.71 1.98
N GLN A 179 -12.06 17.89 2.32
CA GLN A 179 -10.66 18.20 2.08
C GLN A 179 -9.84 17.55 3.20
N VAL A 180 -8.86 16.74 2.83
CA VAL A 180 -7.99 16.02 3.76
C VAL A 180 -6.55 16.34 3.40
N ASP A 181 -5.79 16.81 4.38
CA ASP A 181 -4.39 17.13 4.18
C ASP A 181 -3.52 15.89 4.24
N PHE A 182 -2.85 15.59 3.13
CA PHE A 182 -1.94 14.46 3.04
C PHE A 182 -0.56 14.85 3.56
N PRO A 183 0.01 14.09 4.51
CA PRO A 183 1.33 14.38 5.03
C PRO A 183 2.42 14.16 3.96
N PRO A 184 3.58 14.84 4.09
CA PRO A 184 4.72 14.62 3.21
C PRO A 184 5.17 13.16 3.24
N ALA A 185 5.64 12.67 2.09
CA ALA A 185 6.25 11.36 2.04
C ALA A 185 7.61 11.37 2.77
N PRO A 186 7.99 10.29 3.46
CA PRO A 186 9.34 10.14 4.01
C PRO A 186 10.41 10.34 2.94
N GLU A 187 11.52 11.00 3.29
CA GLU A 187 12.55 11.39 2.31
C GLU A 187 13.21 10.19 1.61
N ASP A 188 13.33 9.05 2.30
CA ASP A 188 13.84 7.80 1.76
C ASP A 188 12.90 7.21 0.70
N VAL A 189 11.58 7.23 0.94
CA VAL A 189 10.56 6.86 -0.05
C VAL A 189 10.61 7.79 -1.26
N VAL A 190 10.80 9.10 -1.03
CA VAL A 190 10.97 10.07 -2.12
C VAL A 190 12.21 9.71 -2.95
N ALA A 191 13.35 9.41 -2.32
CA ALA A 191 14.56 8.99 -3.02
C ALA A 191 14.37 7.72 -3.85
N ILE A 192 13.73 6.69 -3.29
CA ILE A 192 13.39 5.44 -4.00
C ILE A 192 12.52 5.74 -5.23
N SER A 193 11.47 6.55 -5.06
CA SER A 193 10.58 6.95 -6.15
C SER A 193 11.33 7.68 -7.26
N LYS A 194 12.24 8.60 -6.91
CA LYS A 194 13.05 9.34 -7.89
C LYS A 194 13.98 8.43 -8.68
N VAL A 195 14.59 7.44 -8.03
CA VAL A 195 15.41 6.43 -8.72
C VAL A 195 14.54 5.57 -9.64
N LYS A 196 13.43 5.03 -9.15
CA LYS A 196 12.50 4.22 -9.97
C LYS A 196 12.00 4.97 -11.20
N GLY A 197 11.73 6.27 -11.07
CA GLY A 197 11.23 7.12 -12.16
C GLY A 197 12.29 7.61 -13.16
N ALA A 198 13.58 7.38 -12.91
CA ALA A 198 14.64 7.93 -13.75
C ALA A 198 14.85 7.10 -15.03
N LYS A 199 14.98 7.79 -16.17
CA LYS A 199 15.45 7.22 -17.45
C LYS A 199 16.91 7.61 -17.65
N LEU A 200 17.81 6.63 -17.62
CA LEU A 200 19.25 6.88 -17.69
C LEU A 200 19.82 6.80 -19.11
N LEU A 201 20.92 7.52 -19.33
CA LEU A 201 21.85 7.30 -20.43
C LEU A 201 22.93 6.33 -19.95
N VAL A 202 22.98 5.13 -20.54
CA VAL A 202 23.94 4.09 -20.15
C VAL A 202 25.09 4.05 -21.15
N GLN A 203 26.31 4.14 -20.63
CA GLN A 203 27.52 4.18 -21.44
C GLN A 203 27.66 2.91 -22.30
N GLY A 204 27.75 3.12 -23.61
CA GLY A 204 27.83 2.07 -24.64
C GLY A 204 26.48 1.54 -25.13
N GLN A 205 25.37 1.93 -24.49
CA GLN A 205 24.02 1.46 -24.83
C GLN A 205 23.06 2.59 -25.23
N GLY A 206 23.36 3.83 -24.84
CA GLY A 206 22.50 4.98 -25.14
C GLY A 206 21.41 5.17 -24.08
N LYS A 207 20.35 5.90 -24.44
CA LYS A 207 19.26 6.24 -23.52
C LYS A 207 18.30 5.06 -23.38
N SER A 208 17.91 4.74 -22.16
CA SER A 208 16.90 3.70 -21.90
C SER A 208 15.53 4.12 -22.44
N ALA A 209 14.80 3.18 -23.05
CA ALA A 209 13.41 3.39 -23.44
C ALA A 209 12.50 3.56 -22.21
N GLU A 210 12.75 2.78 -21.16
CA GLU A 210 11.94 2.73 -19.94
C GLU A 210 12.66 3.28 -18.71
N PRO A 211 11.91 3.77 -17.69
CA PRO A 211 12.51 4.16 -16.42
C PRO A 211 12.96 2.93 -15.62
N ILE A 212 13.91 3.12 -14.69
CA ILE A 212 14.52 2.02 -13.92
C ILE A 212 13.48 1.09 -13.29
N GLY A 213 12.40 1.64 -12.71
CA GLY A 213 11.34 0.84 -12.08
C GLY A 213 10.69 -0.15 -13.05
N GLU A 214 10.41 0.29 -14.28
CA GLU A 214 9.84 -0.57 -15.32
C GLU A 214 10.86 -1.54 -15.89
N VAL A 215 12.12 -1.13 -16.04
CA VAL A 215 13.22 -2.05 -16.41
C VAL A 215 13.30 -3.20 -15.41
N VAL A 216 13.25 -2.92 -14.11
CA VAL A 216 13.25 -3.97 -13.07
C VAL A 216 12.04 -4.90 -13.20
N GLN A 217 10.85 -4.37 -13.54
CA GLN A 217 9.65 -5.19 -13.79
C GLN A 217 9.75 -6.05 -15.06
N ILE A 218 10.48 -5.59 -16.08
CA ILE A 218 10.77 -6.39 -17.27
C ILE A 218 11.70 -7.55 -16.89
N PHE A 219 12.78 -7.27 -16.17
CA PHE A 219 13.72 -8.30 -15.72
C PHE A 219 13.08 -9.31 -14.77
N SER A 220 12.14 -8.90 -13.91
CA SER A 220 11.43 -9.82 -13.01
C SER A 220 10.52 -10.83 -13.74
N LYS A 221 10.25 -10.63 -15.02
CA LYS A 221 9.54 -11.62 -15.86
C LYS A 221 10.49 -12.68 -16.42
N SER A 222 11.80 -12.48 -16.34
CA SER A 222 12.80 -13.45 -16.78
C SER A 222 13.10 -14.48 -15.69
N PRO A 223 13.26 -15.77 -16.03
CA PRO A 223 13.69 -16.77 -15.08
C PRO A 223 15.04 -16.42 -14.45
N GLY A 224 15.14 -16.51 -13.13
CA GLY A 224 16.40 -16.31 -12.41
C GLY A 224 16.67 -14.89 -11.90
N PHE A 225 15.68 -13.99 -11.95
CA PHE A 225 15.77 -12.70 -11.26
C PHE A 225 14.47 -12.40 -10.52
N THR A 226 14.54 -12.32 -9.20
CA THR A 226 13.41 -11.94 -8.35
C THR A 226 13.76 -10.70 -7.55
N PRO A 227 13.18 -9.52 -7.85
CA PRO A 227 13.35 -8.35 -7.00
C PRO A 227 12.68 -8.58 -5.64
N LEU A 228 13.36 -8.20 -4.56
CA LEU A 228 12.89 -8.43 -3.19
C LEU A 228 12.44 -7.13 -2.53
N ARG A 229 13.36 -6.19 -2.31
CA ARG A 229 13.10 -5.00 -1.52
C ARG A 229 13.87 -3.79 -2.02
N TRP A 230 13.21 -2.64 -2.04
CA TRP A 230 13.86 -1.34 -2.19
C TRP A 230 14.14 -0.73 -0.83
N SER A 231 15.30 -0.08 -0.69
CA SER A 231 15.66 0.70 0.48
C SER A 231 16.45 1.94 0.06
N ALA A 232 16.54 2.94 0.93
CA ALA A 232 17.39 4.10 0.70
C ALA A 232 18.06 4.54 2.00
N ALA A 233 19.33 4.95 1.90
CA ALA A 233 20.12 5.47 3.00
C ALA A 233 20.79 6.77 2.59
N LYS A 234 20.86 7.75 3.51
CA LYS A 234 21.63 8.98 3.28
C LYS A 234 23.12 8.68 3.24
N SER A 235 23.81 9.29 2.28
CA SER A 235 25.26 9.34 2.15
C SER A 235 25.67 10.80 1.90
N GLY A 236 26.00 11.51 2.98
CA GLY A 236 26.19 12.96 2.95
C GLY A 236 24.92 13.69 2.51
N SER A 237 25.03 14.53 1.47
CA SER A 237 23.89 15.25 0.87
C SER A 237 23.10 14.43 -0.16
N LYS A 238 23.49 13.18 -0.40
CA LYS A 238 22.91 12.30 -1.43
C LYS A 238 22.25 11.08 -0.81
N TRP A 239 21.56 10.32 -1.63
CA TRP A 239 20.93 9.06 -1.25
C TRP A 239 21.55 7.90 -2.01
N ILE A 240 21.81 6.79 -1.32
CA ILE A 240 22.06 5.50 -1.93
C ILE A 240 20.78 4.70 -1.87
N VAL A 241 20.22 4.40 -3.03
CA VAL A 241 19.02 3.57 -3.19
C VAL A 241 19.46 2.17 -3.59
N THR A 242 19.02 1.18 -2.84
CA THR A 242 19.40 -0.22 -3.02
C THR A 242 18.17 -1.06 -3.35
N LEU A 243 18.28 -1.90 -4.38
CA LEU A 243 17.38 -3.02 -4.64
C LEU A 243 18.07 -4.33 -4.23
N ASP A 244 17.49 -5.02 -3.26
CA ASP A 244 17.81 -6.42 -2.98
C ASP A 244 17.12 -7.31 -4.01
N ALA A 245 17.85 -8.28 -4.56
CA ALA A 245 17.33 -9.25 -5.51
C ALA A 245 17.85 -10.67 -5.24
N GLN A 246 17.09 -11.67 -5.65
CA GLN A 246 17.47 -13.08 -5.64
C GLN A 246 17.82 -13.53 -7.06
N GLU A 247 19.01 -14.07 -7.24
CA GLU A 247 19.48 -14.76 -8.45
C GLU A 247 19.82 -16.23 -8.12
N PRO A 248 19.99 -17.13 -9.12
CA PRO A 248 20.43 -18.51 -8.90
C PRO A 248 21.75 -18.62 -8.12
N ALA A 249 22.67 -17.67 -8.32
CA ALA A 249 23.95 -17.62 -7.63
C ALA A 249 23.87 -17.10 -6.18
N GLY A 250 22.69 -16.63 -5.75
CA GLY A 250 22.47 -16.08 -4.41
C GLY A 250 21.83 -14.69 -4.42
N ARG A 251 21.76 -14.08 -3.24
CA ARG A 251 21.26 -12.70 -3.08
C ARG A 251 22.29 -11.70 -3.59
N ARG A 252 21.80 -10.68 -4.30
CA ARG A 252 22.61 -9.58 -4.82
C ARG A 252 21.90 -8.25 -4.59
N GLN A 253 22.68 -7.18 -4.72
CA GLN A 253 22.20 -5.81 -4.59
C GLN A 253 22.52 -5.02 -5.85
N ALA A 254 21.60 -4.15 -6.23
CA ALA A 254 21.81 -3.09 -7.21
C ALA A 254 21.66 -1.75 -6.51
N GLN A 255 22.61 -0.85 -6.71
CA GLN A 255 22.70 0.43 -6.03
C GLN A 255 22.76 1.60 -7.01
N TRP A 256 21.98 2.63 -6.72
CA TRP A 256 21.97 3.91 -7.42
C TRP A 256 22.23 5.03 -6.43
N GLU A 257 22.94 6.07 -6.87
CA GLU A 257 23.02 7.33 -6.16
C GLU A 257 22.00 8.31 -6.72
N TYR A 258 21.24 8.95 -5.84
CA TYR A 258 20.36 10.07 -6.14
C TYR A 258 20.85 11.34 -5.45
N ASP A 259 21.00 12.41 -6.21
CA ASP A 259 21.34 13.74 -5.70
C ASP A 259 20.08 14.62 -5.69
N PRO A 260 19.50 14.92 -4.50
CA PRO A 260 18.31 15.77 -4.39
C PRO A 260 18.50 17.19 -4.92
N ALA A 261 19.72 17.74 -4.88
CA ALA A 261 19.98 19.12 -5.30
C ALA A 261 19.93 19.26 -6.82
N SER A 262 20.46 18.28 -7.56
CA SER A 262 20.49 18.29 -9.02
C SER A 262 19.40 17.44 -9.69
N GLY A 263 18.70 16.61 -8.92
CA GLY A 263 17.76 15.62 -9.44
C GLY A 263 18.41 14.46 -10.20
N LYS A 264 19.75 14.37 -10.21
CA LYS A 264 20.50 13.38 -10.99
C LYS A 264 20.50 12.01 -10.31
N VAL A 265 20.37 10.96 -11.12
CA VAL A 265 20.49 9.56 -10.72
C VAL A 265 21.64 8.90 -11.50
N ARG A 266 22.49 8.13 -10.82
CA ARG A 266 23.55 7.32 -11.44
C ARG A 266 23.62 5.92 -10.83
N TYR A 267 23.91 4.91 -11.64
CA TYR A 267 24.22 3.56 -11.15
C TYR A 267 25.59 3.53 -10.46
N LEU A 268 25.75 2.68 -9.45
CA LEU A 268 26.99 2.54 -8.68
C LEU A 268 27.69 1.20 -8.87
N ASP A 269 26.98 0.20 -9.39
CA ASP A 269 27.53 -1.14 -9.59
C ASP A 269 27.05 -1.75 -10.93
N PRO A 270 27.65 -2.89 -11.35
CA PRO A 270 27.29 -3.52 -12.62
C PRO A 270 25.84 -3.98 -12.72
N LEU A 271 25.22 -4.46 -11.63
CA LEU A 271 23.83 -4.92 -11.66
C LEU A 271 22.88 -3.73 -11.81
N ALA A 272 23.12 -2.64 -11.08
CA ALA A 272 22.39 -1.39 -11.26
C ALA A 272 22.51 -0.85 -12.69
N LYS A 273 23.69 -0.94 -13.31
CA LYS A 273 23.87 -0.55 -14.72
C LYS A 273 22.98 -1.38 -15.66
N ILE A 274 22.94 -2.70 -15.47
CA ILE A 274 22.10 -3.62 -16.26
C ILE A 274 20.62 -3.28 -16.08
N LEU A 275 20.18 -3.10 -14.83
CA LEU A 275 18.80 -2.77 -14.48
C LEU A 275 18.40 -1.31 -14.78
N SER A 276 19.26 -0.54 -15.44
CA SER A 276 18.98 0.84 -15.84
C SER A 276 18.71 1.03 -17.32
N TRP A 277 18.70 -0.04 -18.11
CA TRP A 277 18.59 0.07 -19.56
C TRP A 277 17.82 -1.07 -20.21
N VAL A 278 16.94 -0.70 -21.13
CA VAL A 278 16.36 -1.54 -22.17
C VAL A 278 16.39 -0.78 -23.50
N PRO A 279 16.54 -1.48 -24.64
CA PRO A 279 16.54 -0.83 -25.96
C PRO A 279 15.17 -0.21 -26.25
N ALA A 280 15.15 0.78 -27.15
CA ALA A 280 13.91 1.20 -27.79
C ALA A 280 13.53 0.17 -28.86
N ASP A 281 12.23 -0.10 -28.98
CA ASP A 281 11.67 -0.93 -30.06
C ASP A 281 11.93 -0.33 -31.45
#